data_AF-A0A6G0VKG3-F1
#
_entry.id   AF-A0A6G0VKG3-F1
#
_cell.length_a   1.000
_cell.length_b   1.000
_cell.length_c   1.000
_cell.angle_alpha   90.00
_cell.angle_beta   90.00
_cell.angle_gamma   90.00
#
_symmetry.space_group_name_H-M   'P 1'
#
loop_
_entity.id
_entity.type
_entity.pdbx_description
1 polymer ?
#
loop_
_entity_poly.entity_id
_entity_poly.type
_entity_poly.pdbx_seq_one_letter_code
_entity_poly.pdbx_strand_id
1 'polypeptide(L)'
;KQVAISSRATNILSKSSIEKILNNTFWDKIEMALNLLEPISKWITILESDSSNLSHTCIAFHSIQMHLNKTLLHSFLTKEEENLIIQKLGKRKTMALKKIHFAAHLLDGNNKGKCLDNSESIDAVEYISSLCARMNLNIPDILSELAMYRSCEGLWSKKFIWDSLKKRSDGTQIGLLTWWKGICSSSKLSQIAIAILSCPPTSASTERSFSTYGLIHTAKRNRLTNERAAKLVYIKHNLKLNDVPKQVKIGPCDDYIEPEMSEVDEEEVHLYLSDSEDNEEN
;
A
#
# COMPACT_ATOMS: atom_id res chain seq x y z
N LYS A 1 -18.24 -31.98 4.57
CA LYS A 1 -17.48 -32.40 3.37
C LYS A 1 -16.99 -33.83 3.61
N GLN A 2 -17.28 -34.82 2.75
CA GLN A 2 -16.66 -36.15 2.87
C GLN A 2 -15.27 -36.07 2.24
N VAL A 3 -14.23 -36.10 3.06
CA VAL A 3 -12.83 -36.11 2.62
C VAL A 3 -12.40 -37.57 2.55
N ALA A 4 -12.05 -38.06 1.36
CA ALA A 4 -11.47 -39.39 1.18
C ALA A 4 -9.95 -39.28 1.03
N ILE A 5 -9.21 -40.16 1.71
CA ILE A 5 -7.73 -40.19 1.64
C ILE A 5 -7.31 -41.31 0.70
N SER A 6 -6.46 -40.96 -0.28
CA SER A 6 -5.86 -41.93 -1.20
C SER A 6 -5.02 -42.97 -0.45
N SER A 7 -5.07 -44.23 -0.90
CA SER A 7 -4.22 -45.32 -0.38
C SER A 7 -2.72 -45.06 -0.48
N ARG A 8 -2.30 -44.12 -1.34
CA ARG A 8 -0.91 -43.68 -1.44
C ARG A 8 -0.53 -42.75 -0.28
N ALA A 9 -1.47 -41.92 0.20
CA ALA A 9 -1.23 -40.98 1.28
C ALA A 9 -1.18 -41.65 2.65
N THR A 10 -1.86 -42.79 2.83
CA THR A 10 -1.80 -43.60 4.07
C THR A 10 -0.43 -44.22 4.33
N ASN A 11 0.41 -44.36 3.30
CA ASN A 11 1.79 -44.85 3.44
C ASN A 11 2.80 -43.75 3.77
N ILE A 12 2.41 -42.47 3.65
CA ILE A 12 3.29 -41.31 3.82
C ILE A 12 2.94 -40.55 5.10
N LEU A 13 1.65 -40.46 5.44
CA LEU A 13 1.16 -39.71 6.58
C LEU A 13 1.05 -40.60 7.82
N SER A 14 1.42 -40.05 8.98
CA SER A 14 1.19 -40.72 10.26
C SER A 14 -0.31 -40.90 10.53
N LYS A 15 -0.70 -41.94 11.27
CA LYS A 15 -2.09 -42.18 11.69
C LYS A 15 -2.70 -40.95 12.38
N SER A 16 -1.93 -40.26 13.24
CA SER A 16 -2.38 -39.04 13.92
C SER A 16 -2.68 -37.88 12.97
N SER A 17 -1.88 -37.73 11.90
CA SER A 17 -2.13 -36.71 10.86
C SER A 17 -3.41 -37.00 10.08
N ILE A 18 -3.64 -38.26 9.75
CA ILE A 18 -4.84 -38.73 9.04
C ILE A 18 -6.11 -38.46 9.87
N GLU A 19 -6.10 -38.79 11.16
CA GLU A 19 -7.22 -38.51 12.06
C GLU A 19 -7.54 -37.01 12.16
N LYS A 20 -6.54 -36.15 12.21
CA LYS A 20 -6.74 -34.69 12.23
C LYS A 20 -7.32 -34.17 10.91
N ILE A 21 -6.83 -34.66 9.77
CA ILE A 21 -7.30 -34.25 8.44
C ILE A 21 -8.74 -34.69 8.18
N LEU A 22 -9.14 -35.86 8.68
CA LEU A 22 -10.52 -36.35 8.55
C LEU A 22 -11.51 -35.70 9.52
N ASN A 23 -11.01 -34.94 10.50
CA ASN A 23 -11.85 -34.26 11.47
C ASN A 23 -12.46 -32.98 10.88
N ASN A 24 -13.79 -32.93 10.74
CA ASN A 24 -14.47 -31.73 10.22
C ASN A 24 -14.22 -30.49 11.10
N THR A 25 -14.12 -30.66 12.42
CA THR A 25 -13.86 -29.53 13.34
C THR A 25 -12.47 -28.91 13.14
N PHE A 26 -11.52 -29.67 12.59
CA PHE A 26 -10.21 -29.12 12.22
C PHE A 26 -10.37 -28.12 11.06
N TRP A 27 -11.13 -28.49 10.03
CA TRP A 27 -11.36 -27.62 8.88
C TRP A 27 -12.19 -26.39 9.22
N ASP A 28 -13.20 -26.53 10.08
CA ASP A 28 -13.99 -25.38 10.57
C ASP A 28 -13.09 -24.36 11.29
N LYS A 29 -12.09 -24.83 12.06
CA LYS A 29 -11.09 -23.97 12.70
C LYS A 29 -10.16 -23.29 11.70
N ILE A 30 -9.74 -24.00 10.64
CA ILE A 30 -8.92 -23.43 9.57
C ILE A 30 -9.70 -22.36 8.81
N GLU A 31 -10.96 -22.61 8.48
CA GLU A 31 -11.83 -21.65 7.78
C GLU A 31 -12.05 -20.38 8.63
N MET A 32 -12.25 -20.54 9.93
CA MET A 32 -12.30 -19.42 10.87
C MET A 32 -10.98 -18.63 10.91
N ALA A 33 -9.83 -19.32 10.96
CA ALA A 33 -8.52 -18.66 10.95
C ALA A 33 -8.29 -17.88 9.65
N LEU A 34 -8.66 -18.45 8.50
CA LEU A 34 -8.60 -17.78 7.21
C LEU A 34 -9.48 -16.53 7.19
N ASN A 35 -10.72 -16.62 7.68
CA ASN A 35 -11.64 -15.48 7.76
C ASN A 35 -11.09 -14.35 8.67
N LEU A 36 -10.38 -14.69 9.76
CA LEU A 36 -9.74 -13.70 10.63
C LEU A 36 -8.53 -13.03 9.95
N LEU A 37 -7.77 -13.76 9.12
CA LEU A 37 -6.53 -13.27 8.49
C LEU A 37 -6.76 -12.61 7.12
N GLU A 38 -7.83 -12.96 6.41
CA GLU A 38 -8.18 -12.43 5.09
C GLU A 38 -8.14 -10.89 5.01
N PRO A 39 -8.78 -10.12 5.92
CA PRO A 39 -8.73 -8.66 5.83
C PRO A 39 -7.31 -8.11 6.00
N ILE A 40 -6.46 -8.77 6.79
CA ILE A 40 -5.06 -8.36 6.99
C ILE A 40 -4.29 -8.53 5.69
N SER A 41 -4.38 -9.71 5.07
CA SER A 41 -3.72 -10.01 3.79
C SER A 41 -4.17 -9.05 2.67
N LYS A 42 -5.47 -8.79 2.60
CA LYS A 42 -6.06 -7.84 1.64
C LYS A 42 -5.50 -6.42 1.83
N TRP A 43 -5.43 -5.94 3.07
CA TRP A 43 -4.92 -4.59 3.34
C TRP A 43 -3.41 -4.45 3.13
N ILE A 44 -2.62 -5.50 3.40
CA ILE A 44 -1.19 -5.53 3.03
C ILE A 44 -1.06 -5.31 1.53
N THR A 45 -1.77 -6.10 0.73
CA THR A 45 -1.74 -6.00 -0.74
C THR A 45 -2.13 -4.58 -1.23
N ILE A 46 -3.16 -3.98 -0.63
CA ILE A 46 -3.58 -2.61 -0.97
C ILE A 46 -2.50 -1.58 -0.62
N LEU A 47 -1.90 -1.66 0.57
CA LEU A 47 -0.90 -0.70 1.06
C LEU A 47 0.46 -0.84 0.38
N GLU A 48 0.76 -1.99 -0.21
CA GLU A 48 1.98 -2.20 -1.01
C GLU A 48 1.80 -1.82 -2.48
N SER A 49 0.56 -1.52 -2.91
CA SER A 49 0.26 -1.09 -4.27
C SER A 49 0.79 0.33 -4.57
N ASP A 50 1.05 0.59 -5.85
CA ASP A 50 1.53 1.90 -6.35
C ASP A 50 0.49 3.02 -6.21
N SER A 51 -0.78 2.66 -6.04
CA SER A 51 -1.90 3.60 -5.87
C SER A 51 -2.21 3.96 -4.41
N SER A 52 -1.48 3.34 -3.48
CA SER A 52 -1.68 3.55 -2.05
C SER A 52 -1.19 4.93 -1.60
N ASN A 53 -1.78 5.44 -0.52
CA ASN A 53 -1.36 6.68 0.11
C ASN A 53 -1.46 6.53 1.64
N LEU A 54 -0.88 7.48 2.35
CA LEU A 54 -0.76 7.42 3.81
C LEU A 54 -2.11 7.39 4.56
N SER A 55 -3.19 7.95 3.99
CA SER A 55 -4.54 7.89 4.57
C SER A 55 -5.08 6.45 4.65
N HIS A 56 -4.70 5.58 3.70
CA HIS A 56 -5.18 4.20 3.67
C HIS A 56 -4.75 3.40 4.91
N THR A 57 -3.70 3.76 5.63
CA THR A 57 -3.28 3.02 6.84
C THR A 57 -4.31 3.15 7.96
N CYS A 58 -4.91 4.33 8.15
CA CYS A 58 -6.01 4.54 9.11
C CYS A 58 -7.24 3.69 8.72
N ILE A 59 -7.58 3.66 7.44
CA ILE A 59 -8.71 2.89 6.92
C ILE A 59 -8.46 1.39 7.09
N ALA A 60 -7.22 0.92 6.87
CA ALA A 60 -6.84 -0.47 7.06
C ALA A 60 -7.10 -0.94 8.49
N PHE A 61 -6.57 -0.22 9.48
CA PHE A 61 -6.79 -0.59 10.88
C PHE A 61 -8.26 -0.52 11.29
N HIS A 62 -9.00 0.50 10.83
CA HIS A 62 -10.43 0.61 11.12
C HIS A 62 -11.22 -0.55 10.50
N SER A 63 -10.97 -0.85 9.23
CA SER A 63 -11.63 -1.94 8.50
C SER A 63 -11.33 -3.30 9.11
N ILE A 64 -10.07 -3.58 9.47
CA ILE A 64 -9.68 -4.82 10.15
C ILE A 64 -10.37 -4.92 11.51
N GLN A 65 -10.37 -3.85 12.31
CA GLN A 65 -11.04 -3.84 13.61
C GLN A 65 -12.54 -4.13 13.48
N MET A 66 -13.22 -3.53 12.50
CA MET A 66 -14.64 -3.78 12.25
C MET A 66 -14.92 -5.22 11.83
N HIS A 67 -14.07 -5.79 10.95
CA HIS A 67 -14.19 -7.19 10.55
C HIS A 67 -13.99 -8.12 11.73
N LEU A 68 -12.93 -7.92 12.52
CA LEU A 68 -12.66 -8.74 13.70
C LEU A 68 -13.80 -8.65 14.73
N ASN A 69 -14.30 -7.45 15.03
CA ASN A 69 -15.42 -7.28 15.96
C ASN A 69 -16.67 -8.06 15.51
N LYS A 70 -16.92 -8.15 14.20
CA LYS A 70 -18.04 -8.92 13.65
C LYS A 70 -17.76 -10.44 13.68
N THR A 71 -16.57 -10.86 13.27
CA THR A 71 -16.22 -12.27 13.12
C THR A 71 -16.02 -12.96 14.46
N LEU A 72 -15.45 -12.27 15.46
CA LEU A 72 -15.22 -12.82 16.80
C LEU A 72 -16.53 -13.14 17.54
N LEU A 73 -17.64 -12.43 17.26
CA LEU A 73 -18.96 -12.71 17.85
C LEU A 73 -19.49 -14.12 17.53
N HIS A 74 -19.07 -14.68 16.40
CA HIS A 74 -19.49 -15.99 15.93
C HIS A 74 -18.34 -17.01 15.95
N SER A 75 -17.24 -16.69 16.62
CA SER A 75 -16.06 -17.54 16.65
C SER A 75 -16.17 -18.66 17.69
N PHE A 76 -15.44 -19.76 17.47
CA PHE A 76 -15.29 -20.85 18.43
C PHE A 76 -14.16 -20.59 19.44
N LEU A 77 -13.67 -19.35 19.52
CA LEU A 77 -12.57 -18.95 20.40
C LEU A 77 -13.07 -18.68 21.82
N THR A 78 -12.18 -18.83 22.79
CA THR A 78 -12.44 -18.39 24.16
C THR A 78 -12.43 -16.87 24.24
N LYS A 79 -13.13 -16.29 25.23
CA LYS A 79 -13.11 -14.84 25.45
C LYS A 79 -11.71 -14.29 25.74
N GLU A 80 -10.85 -15.10 26.33
CA GLU A 80 -9.44 -14.74 26.56
C GLU A 80 -8.67 -14.61 25.24
N GLU A 81 -8.85 -15.54 24.31
CA GLU A 81 -8.24 -15.50 22.97
C GLU A 81 -8.77 -14.32 22.14
N GLU A 82 -10.08 -14.08 22.15
CA GLU A 82 -10.68 -12.92 21.47
C GLU A 82 -10.07 -11.60 21.98
N ASN A 83 -9.98 -11.45 23.31
CA ASN A 83 -9.38 -10.28 23.93
C ASN A 83 -7.90 -10.13 23.59
N LEU A 84 -7.16 -11.24 23.52
CA LEU A 84 -5.75 -11.24 23.12
C LEU A 84 -5.58 -10.75 21.67
N ILE A 85 -6.43 -11.20 20.75
CA ILE A 85 -6.42 -10.76 19.34
C ILE A 85 -6.66 -9.24 19.25
N ILE A 86 -7.71 -8.75 19.91
CA ILE A 86 -8.04 -7.31 19.92
C ILE A 86 -6.89 -6.51 20.54
N GLN A 87 -6.31 -6.99 21.65
CA GLN A 87 -5.18 -6.33 22.29
C GLN A 87 -3.95 -6.28 21.38
N LYS A 88 -3.66 -7.36 20.64
CA LYS A 88 -2.53 -7.41 19.69
C LYS A 88 -2.74 -6.44 18.53
N LEU A 89 -3.97 -6.36 17.99
CA LEU A 89 -4.30 -5.38 16.96
C LEU A 89 -4.14 -3.95 17.48
N GLY A 90 -4.64 -3.66 18.69
CA GLY A 90 -4.50 -2.35 19.33
C GLY A 90 -3.03 -1.94 19.50
N LYS A 91 -2.18 -2.86 20.01
CA LYS A 91 -0.73 -2.64 20.11
C LYS A 91 -0.07 -2.39 18.75
N ARG A 92 -0.52 -3.07 17.70
CA ARG A 92 -0.01 -2.86 16.34
C ARG A 92 -0.47 -1.51 15.77
N LYS A 93 -1.71 -1.10 16.04
CA LYS A 93 -2.24 0.22 15.65
C LYS A 93 -1.41 1.35 16.26
N THR A 94 -1.13 1.30 17.56
CA THR A 94 -0.33 2.35 18.25
C THR A 94 1.13 2.36 17.82
N MET A 95 1.69 1.19 17.49
CA MET A 95 3.04 1.07 16.94
C MET A 95 3.12 1.72 15.55
N ALA A 96 2.19 1.37 14.65
CA ALA A 96 2.23 1.75 13.24
C ALA A 96 1.75 3.19 12.98
N LEU A 97 0.60 3.56 13.55
CA LEU A 97 0.00 4.87 13.32
C LEU A 97 0.67 5.94 14.18
N LYS A 98 0.80 7.13 13.58
CA LYS A 98 1.44 8.34 14.13
C LYS A 98 0.66 9.54 13.63
N LYS A 99 0.88 10.72 14.23
CA LYS A 99 0.14 11.95 13.91
C LYS A 99 0.08 12.29 12.41
N ILE A 100 1.15 11.99 11.65
CA ILE A 100 1.17 12.15 10.19
C ILE A 100 0.10 11.33 9.45
N HIS A 101 -0.20 10.12 9.91
CA HIS A 101 -1.23 9.27 9.32
C HIS A 101 -2.63 9.83 9.57
N PHE A 102 -2.87 10.34 10.79
CA PHE A 102 -4.12 11.01 11.13
C PHE A 102 -4.29 12.30 10.31
N ALA A 103 -3.22 13.08 10.14
CA ALA A 103 -3.23 14.26 9.28
C ALA A 103 -3.49 13.91 7.81
N ALA A 104 -2.88 12.85 7.28
CA ALA A 104 -3.14 12.36 5.93
C ALA A 104 -4.61 11.94 5.76
N HIS A 105 -5.15 11.22 6.74
CA HIS A 105 -6.55 10.77 6.71
C HIS A 105 -7.55 11.91 6.88
N LEU A 106 -7.19 12.97 7.61
CA LEU A 106 -7.98 14.19 7.72
C LEU A 106 -8.02 14.95 6.38
N LEU A 107 -6.87 15.06 5.70
CA LEU A 107 -6.71 15.75 4.40
C LEU A 107 -7.12 14.90 3.19
N ASP A 108 -7.61 13.69 3.42
CA ASP A 108 -8.18 12.83 2.39
C ASP A 108 -9.61 13.29 2.06
N GLY A 109 -9.82 13.85 0.86
CA GLY A 109 -11.13 14.37 0.48
C GLY A 109 -12.26 13.33 0.40
N ASN A 110 -11.95 12.04 0.26
CA ASN A 110 -12.94 10.95 0.28
C ASN A 110 -13.35 10.59 1.71
N ASN A 111 -12.40 10.61 2.63
CA ASN A 111 -12.59 10.10 3.99
C ASN A 111 -12.77 11.18 5.05
N LYS A 112 -12.10 12.33 4.92
CA LYS A 112 -12.20 13.52 5.78
C LYS A 112 -12.08 13.21 7.27
N GLY A 113 -11.20 12.28 7.63
CA GLY A 113 -10.99 11.89 9.02
C GLY A 113 -12.12 11.06 9.65
N LYS A 114 -13.04 10.47 8.87
CA LYS A 114 -14.17 9.67 9.39
C LYS A 114 -13.78 8.54 10.34
N CYS A 115 -12.60 7.96 10.19
CA CYS A 115 -12.13 6.87 11.03
C CYS A 115 -11.33 7.34 12.26
N LEU A 116 -11.19 8.66 12.48
CA LEU A 116 -10.45 9.23 13.61
C LEU A 116 -11.37 9.46 14.80
N ASP A 117 -10.88 9.15 16.00
CA ASP A 117 -11.49 9.66 17.22
C ASP A 117 -11.12 11.13 17.48
N ASN A 118 -11.71 11.72 18.54
CA ASN A 118 -11.48 13.12 18.89
C ASN A 118 -9.99 13.41 19.21
N SER A 119 -9.30 12.47 19.86
CA SER A 119 -7.88 12.62 20.20
C SER A 119 -7.03 12.56 18.95
N GLU A 120 -7.26 11.57 18.08
CA GLU A 120 -6.58 11.40 16.80
C GLU A 120 -6.83 12.60 15.87
N SER A 121 -8.02 13.18 15.89
CA SER A 121 -8.33 14.40 15.14
C SER A 121 -7.59 15.63 15.67
N ILE A 122 -7.37 15.75 16.98
CA ILE A 122 -6.56 16.83 17.57
C ILE A 122 -5.09 16.65 17.18
N ASP A 123 -4.57 15.43 17.32
CA ASP A 123 -3.20 15.08 16.92
C ASP A 123 -2.93 15.38 15.43
N ALA A 124 -3.92 15.14 14.56
CA ALA A 124 -3.85 15.47 13.15
C ALA A 124 -3.66 16.98 12.91
N VAL A 125 -4.45 17.81 13.59
CA VAL A 125 -4.38 19.28 13.47
C VAL A 125 -3.08 19.81 14.06
N GLU A 126 -2.64 19.27 15.20
CA GLU A 126 -1.35 19.61 15.82
C GLU A 126 -0.18 19.31 14.87
N TYR A 127 -0.21 18.16 14.19
CA TYR A 127 0.81 17.80 13.21
C TYR A 127 0.82 18.74 12.00
N ILE A 128 -0.36 19.10 11.48
CA ILE A 128 -0.50 20.07 10.38
C ILE A 128 0.10 21.42 10.77
N SER A 129 -0.22 21.92 11.97
CA SER A 129 0.35 23.16 12.52
C SER A 129 1.87 23.08 12.65
N SER A 130 2.39 21.98 13.20
CA SER A 130 3.83 21.74 13.36
C SER A 130 4.57 21.68 12.02
N LEU A 131 3.96 21.06 10.99
CA LEU A 131 4.53 21.01 9.65
C LEU A 131 4.50 22.39 8.97
N CYS A 132 3.42 23.15 9.16
CA CYS A 132 3.31 24.54 8.69
C CYS A 132 4.45 25.41 9.23
N ALA A 133 4.74 25.29 10.54
CA ALA A 133 5.86 25.98 11.17
C ALA A 133 7.21 25.59 10.52
N ARG A 134 7.45 24.29 10.30
CA ARG A 134 8.68 23.79 9.66
C ARG A 134 8.84 24.23 8.21
N MET A 135 7.75 24.46 7.50
CA MET A 135 7.75 24.94 6.11
C MET A 135 7.80 26.47 6.01
N ASN A 136 7.89 27.20 7.13
CA ASN A 136 7.83 28.66 7.19
C ASN A 136 6.56 29.25 6.54
N LEU A 137 5.42 28.56 6.69
CA LEU A 137 4.12 29.01 6.20
C LEU A 137 3.32 29.72 7.31
N ASN A 138 2.37 30.56 6.91
CA ASN A 138 1.50 31.29 7.85
C ASN A 138 0.50 30.33 8.52
N ILE A 139 0.71 30.03 9.80
CA ILE A 139 -0.12 29.09 10.58
C ILE A 139 -1.59 29.53 10.64
N PRO A 140 -1.93 30.79 11.01
CA PRO A 140 -3.31 31.26 11.00
C PRO A 140 -4.05 31.03 9.68
N ASP A 141 -3.41 31.33 8.54
CA ASP A 141 -4.00 31.15 7.22
C ASP A 141 -4.31 29.67 6.94
N ILE A 142 -3.35 28.78 7.20
CA ILE A 142 -3.50 27.33 6.99
C ILE A 142 -4.58 26.75 7.89
N LEU A 143 -4.63 27.15 9.16
CA LEU A 143 -5.66 26.68 10.09
C LEU A 143 -7.04 27.22 9.73
N SER A 144 -7.13 28.44 9.22
CA SER A 144 -8.38 29.01 8.69
C SER A 144 -8.88 28.22 7.48
N GLU A 145 -8.01 27.94 6.50
CA GLU A 145 -8.37 27.10 5.35
C GLU A 145 -8.70 25.65 5.76
N LEU A 146 -8.00 25.09 6.75
CA LEU A 146 -8.32 23.77 7.30
C LEU A 146 -9.70 23.75 7.94
N ALA A 147 -10.08 24.82 8.65
CA ALA A 147 -11.43 24.97 9.18
C ALA A 147 -12.48 25.01 8.05
N MET A 148 -12.25 25.81 7.00
CA MET A 148 -13.13 25.87 5.82
C MET A 148 -13.24 24.52 5.10
N TYR A 149 -12.14 23.79 4.97
CA TYR A 149 -12.11 22.44 4.39
C TYR A 149 -13.01 21.49 5.19
N ARG A 150 -12.91 21.53 6.52
CA ARG A 150 -13.69 20.66 7.42
C ARG A 150 -15.16 21.05 7.46
N SER A 151 -15.49 22.34 7.43
CA SER A 151 -16.87 22.84 7.40
C SER A 151 -17.51 22.79 6.00
N CYS A 152 -16.76 22.41 4.97
CA CYS A 152 -17.18 22.46 3.56
C CYS A 152 -17.61 23.88 3.12
N GLU A 153 -16.82 24.87 3.51
CA GLU A 153 -17.00 26.28 3.17
C GLU A 153 -15.96 26.76 2.12
N GLY A 154 -16.13 27.99 1.64
CA GLY A 154 -15.21 28.60 0.67
C GLY A 154 -15.08 27.77 -0.62
N LEU A 155 -13.85 27.41 -0.99
CA LEU A 155 -13.55 26.54 -2.14
C LEU A 155 -14.33 25.22 -2.06
N TRP A 156 -14.40 24.63 -0.87
CA TRP A 156 -14.98 23.31 -0.63
C TRP A 156 -16.51 23.31 -0.47
N SER A 157 -17.15 24.47 -0.54
CA SER A 157 -18.61 24.56 -0.68
C SER A 157 -19.10 24.09 -2.06
N LYS A 158 -18.21 24.09 -3.06
CA LYS A 158 -18.55 23.77 -4.44
C LYS A 158 -18.59 22.26 -4.65
N LYS A 159 -19.77 21.71 -4.96
CA LYS A 159 -19.98 20.27 -5.13
C LYS A 159 -19.05 19.60 -6.15
N PHE A 160 -18.74 20.30 -7.25
CA PHE A 160 -17.86 19.76 -8.30
C PHE A 160 -16.45 19.40 -7.79
N ILE A 161 -15.95 20.10 -6.76
CA ILE A 161 -14.65 19.84 -6.15
C ILE A 161 -14.63 18.42 -5.56
N TRP A 162 -15.69 18.02 -4.87
CA TRP A 162 -15.83 16.68 -4.30
C TRP A 162 -16.22 15.64 -5.34
N ASP A 163 -17.08 15.99 -6.29
CA ASP A 163 -17.48 15.08 -7.36
C ASP A 163 -16.28 14.67 -8.22
N SER A 164 -15.25 15.53 -8.36
CA SER A 164 -14.01 15.21 -9.07
C SER A 164 -13.19 14.09 -8.45
N LEU A 165 -13.37 13.79 -7.15
CA LEU A 165 -12.71 12.67 -6.47
C LEU A 165 -13.46 11.34 -6.64
N LYS A 166 -14.70 11.34 -7.13
CA LYS A 166 -15.48 10.11 -7.29
C LYS A 166 -14.91 9.25 -8.40
N LYS A 167 -15.08 7.94 -8.27
CA LYS A 167 -14.80 6.99 -9.35
C LYS A 167 -15.70 7.31 -10.55
N ARG A 168 -15.10 7.34 -11.72
CA ARG A 168 -15.78 7.55 -13.00
C ARG A 168 -16.38 6.23 -13.50
N SER A 169 -17.22 6.32 -14.53
CA SER A 169 -17.89 5.16 -15.14
C SER A 169 -16.92 4.15 -15.75
N ASP A 170 -15.76 4.61 -16.21
CA ASP A 170 -14.67 3.77 -16.73
C ASP A 170 -13.81 3.12 -15.63
N GLY A 171 -14.19 3.31 -14.35
CA GLY A 171 -13.46 2.80 -13.19
C GLY A 171 -12.26 3.65 -12.77
N THR A 172 -11.93 4.72 -13.51
CA THR A 172 -10.79 5.59 -13.17
C THR A 172 -11.14 6.57 -12.06
N GLN A 173 -10.12 7.01 -11.31
CA GLN A 173 -10.27 7.97 -10.22
C GLN A 173 -9.07 8.90 -10.22
N ILE A 174 -9.29 10.19 -9.95
CA ILE A 174 -8.18 11.13 -9.75
C ILE A 174 -7.49 10.76 -8.43
N GLY A 175 -6.17 10.51 -8.49
CA GLY A 175 -5.37 10.26 -7.29
C GLY A 175 -5.40 11.47 -6.36
N LEU A 176 -5.41 11.22 -5.05
CA LEU A 176 -5.52 12.29 -4.04
C LEU A 176 -4.44 13.37 -4.18
N LEU A 177 -3.21 12.96 -4.46
CA LEU A 177 -2.09 13.88 -4.66
C LEU A 177 -2.33 14.80 -5.88
N THR A 178 -2.85 14.24 -6.98
CA THR A 178 -3.20 14.99 -8.19
C THR A 178 -4.36 15.94 -7.94
N TRP A 179 -5.35 15.53 -7.14
CA TRP A 179 -6.47 16.39 -6.77
C TRP A 179 -6.01 17.63 -5.99
N TRP A 180 -5.10 17.45 -5.02
CA TRP A 180 -4.51 18.57 -4.29
C TRP A 180 -3.63 19.47 -5.19
N LYS A 181 -2.82 18.88 -6.07
CA LYS A 181 -1.95 19.61 -7.02
C LYS A 181 -2.71 20.35 -8.12
N GLY A 182 -3.88 19.86 -8.51
CA GLY A 182 -4.67 20.42 -9.61
C GLY A 182 -5.86 21.22 -9.10
N ILE A 183 -6.89 20.50 -8.64
CA ILE A 183 -8.20 21.07 -8.30
C ILE A 183 -8.14 22.00 -7.09
N CYS A 184 -7.36 21.66 -6.07
CA CYS A 184 -7.22 22.46 -4.84
C CYS A 184 -5.95 23.32 -4.80
N SER A 185 -5.26 23.50 -5.92
CA SER A 185 -3.97 24.20 -6.00
C SER A 185 -3.98 25.66 -5.51
N SER A 186 -5.14 26.33 -5.58
CA SER A 186 -5.29 27.72 -5.13
C SER A 186 -5.30 27.88 -3.61
N SER A 187 -5.49 26.78 -2.86
CA SER A 187 -5.54 26.79 -1.40
C SER A 187 -4.13 26.68 -0.83
N LYS A 188 -3.79 27.50 0.18
CA LYS A 188 -2.51 27.38 0.91
C LYS A 188 -2.41 26.03 1.63
N LEU A 189 -3.52 25.47 2.11
CA LEU A 189 -3.59 24.13 2.71
C LEU A 189 -3.09 23.03 1.76
N SER A 190 -3.20 23.22 0.44
CA SER A 190 -2.70 22.26 -0.55
C SER A 190 -1.20 21.99 -0.40
N GLN A 191 -0.39 22.97 0.00
CA GLN A 191 1.04 22.78 0.19
C GLN A 191 1.33 21.76 1.30
N ILE A 192 0.57 21.84 2.40
CA ILE A 192 0.65 20.89 3.51
C ILE A 192 0.12 19.52 3.09
N ALA A 193 -1.03 19.49 2.41
CA ALA A 193 -1.63 18.24 1.96
C ALA A 193 -0.72 17.47 0.99
N ILE A 194 -0.09 18.17 0.04
CA ILE A 194 0.87 17.58 -0.89
C ILE A 194 2.08 17.03 -0.14
N ALA A 195 2.65 17.79 0.80
CA ALA A 195 3.78 17.33 1.59
C ALA A 195 3.46 16.03 2.36
N ILE A 196 2.32 15.96 3.02
CA ILE A 196 1.90 14.78 3.80
C ILE A 196 1.53 13.60 2.89
N LEU A 197 0.72 13.82 1.86
CA LEU A 197 0.20 12.75 1.00
C LEU A 197 1.22 12.23 0.00
N SER A 198 2.35 12.92 -0.18
CA SER A 198 3.49 12.42 -0.96
C SER A 198 4.29 11.33 -0.25
N CYS A 199 4.12 11.17 1.06
CA CYS A 199 4.82 10.14 1.82
C CYS A 199 4.27 8.74 1.48
N PRO A 200 5.13 7.77 1.10
CA PRO A 200 4.70 6.41 0.86
C PRO A 200 4.23 5.76 2.18
N PRO A 201 3.16 4.94 2.16
CA PRO A 201 2.66 4.28 3.36
C PRO A 201 3.50 3.08 3.80
N THR A 202 4.31 2.52 2.91
CA THR A 202 5.10 1.29 3.14
C THR A 202 6.48 1.38 2.50
N SER A 203 7.39 0.50 2.93
CA SER A 203 8.72 0.29 2.31
C SER A 203 8.67 -0.54 1.04
N ALA A 204 7.49 -0.96 0.56
CA ALA A 204 7.34 -1.88 -0.57
C ALA A 204 7.99 -1.38 -1.88
N SER A 205 8.02 -0.07 -2.11
CA SER A 205 8.74 0.50 -3.27
C SER A 205 10.25 0.25 -3.16
N THR A 206 10.81 0.46 -1.97
CA THR A 206 12.23 0.20 -1.69
C THR A 206 12.53 -1.30 -1.74
N GLU A 207 11.66 -2.16 -1.20
CA GLU A 207 11.81 -3.62 -1.25
C GLU A 207 11.80 -4.16 -2.68
N ARG A 208 10.92 -3.64 -3.56
CA ARG A 208 10.94 -3.97 -5.00
C ARG A 208 12.24 -3.54 -5.67
N SER A 209 12.77 -2.39 -5.28
CA SER A 209 14.07 -1.91 -5.77
C SER A 209 15.23 -2.80 -5.30
N PHE A 210 15.21 -3.25 -4.05
CA PHE A 210 16.21 -4.19 -3.52
C PHE A 210 16.09 -5.59 -4.11
N SER A 211 14.88 -6.08 -4.35
CA SER A 211 14.66 -7.34 -5.08
C SER A 211 15.27 -7.26 -6.48
N THR A 212 15.08 -6.14 -7.16
CA THR A 212 15.70 -5.88 -8.47
C THR A 212 17.23 -5.84 -8.39
N TYR A 213 17.79 -5.22 -7.34
CA TYR A 213 19.22 -5.22 -7.08
C TYR A 213 19.75 -6.65 -6.89
N GLY A 214 19.01 -7.49 -6.15
CA GLY A 214 19.35 -8.90 -5.93
C GLY A 214 19.42 -9.71 -7.22
N LEU A 215 18.64 -9.36 -8.25
CA LEU A 215 18.72 -9.99 -9.57
C LEU A 215 19.98 -9.56 -10.35
N ILE A 216 20.39 -8.30 -10.21
CA ILE A 216 21.54 -7.73 -10.93
C ILE A 216 22.86 -8.16 -10.29
N HIS A 217 22.87 -8.26 -8.96
CA HIS A 217 24.05 -8.53 -8.17
C HIS A 217 23.80 -9.69 -7.20
N THR A 218 23.94 -10.92 -7.73
CA THR A 218 23.81 -12.16 -6.95
C THR A 218 25.17 -12.63 -6.41
N ALA A 219 25.16 -13.58 -5.47
CA ALA A 219 26.40 -14.22 -4.98
C ALA A 219 27.24 -14.88 -6.10
N LYS A 220 26.61 -15.32 -7.21
CA LYS A 220 27.28 -15.87 -8.38
C LYS A 220 27.68 -14.80 -9.42
N ARG A 221 26.92 -13.71 -9.52
CA ARG A 221 27.13 -12.60 -10.48
C ARG A 221 27.46 -11.30 -9.73
N ASN A 222 28.60 -11.27 -9.06
CA ASN A 222 29.06 -10.17 -8.18
C ASN A 222 30.24 -9.36 -8.74
N ARG A 223 30.50 -9.45 -10.05
CA ARG A 223 31.61 -8.74 -10.72
C ARG A 223 31.32 -7.25 -10.94
N LEU A 224 30.07 -6.82 -10.78
CA LEU A 224 29.67 -5.42 -10.90
C LEU A 224 30.05 -4.66 -9.63
N THR A 225 30.59 -3.45 -9.79
CA THR A 225 30.74 -2.54 -8.65
C THR A 225 29.37 -2.09 -8.14
N ASN A 226 29.26 -1.76 -6.85
CA ASN A 226 28.00 -1.25 -6.27
C ASN A 226 27.45 -0.05 -7.04
N GLU A 227 28.31 0.83 -7.54
CA GLU A 227 27.91 1.99 -8.33
C GLU A 227 27.27 1.59 -9.67
N ARG A 228 27.86 0.64 -10.39
CA ARG A 228 27.31 0.15 -11.66
C ARG A 228 26.00 -0.60 -11.43
N ALA A 229 25.92 -1.42 -10.39
CA ALA A 229 24.69 -2.12 -10.03
C ALA A 229 23.56 -1.13 -9.67
N ALA A 230 23.86 -0.05 -8.93
CA ALA A 230 22.90 1.00 -8.62
C ALA A 230 22.40 1.73 -9.89
N LYS A 231 23.28 2.07 -10.83
CA LYS A 231 22.90 2.66 -12.13
C LYS A 231 21.98 1.74 -12.92
N LEU A 232 22.25 0.43 -12.94
CA LEU A 232 21.39 -0.54 -13.63
C LEU A 232 20.01 -0.67 -12.96
N VAL A 233 19.92 -0.68 -11.63
CA VAL A 233 18.62 -0.63 -10.93
C VAL A 233 17.85 0.62 -11.30
N TYR A 234 18.52 1.78 -11.31
CA TYR A 234 17.90 3.04 -11.70
C TYR A 234 17.36 3.00 -13.13
N ILE A 235 18.17 2.57 -14.10
CA ILE A 235 17.75 2.44 -15.51
C ILE A 235 16.54 1.49 -15.61
N LYS A 236 16.62 0.30 -15.01
CA LYS A 236 15.54 -0.70 -15.04
C LYS A 236 14.24 -0.17 -14.43
N HIS A 237 14.32 0.58 -13.33
CA HIS A 237 13.15 1.20 -12.72
C HIS A 237 12.52 2.26 -13.62
N ASN A 238 13.33 3.15 -14.21
CA ASN A 238 12.83 4.20 -15.09
C ASN A 238 12.29 3.66 -16.42
N LEU A 239 12.90 2.63 -17.00
CA LEU A 239 12.36 1.95 -18.17
C LEU A 239 10.96 1.41 -17.90
N LYS A 240 10.71 0.80 -16.74
CA LYS A 240 9.37 0.36 -16.34
C LYS A 240 8.36 1.50 -16.20
N LEU A 241 8.79 2.69 -15.79
CA LEU A 241 7.92 3.86 -15.71
C LEU A 241 7.58 4.44 -17.09
N ASN A 242 8.51 4.31 -18.05
CA ASN A 242 8.36 4.80 -19.43
C ASN A 242 7.67 3.79 -20.34
N ASP A 243 7.75 2.49 -20.04
CA ASP A 243 6.95 1.44 -20.66
C ASP A 243 5.50 1.58 -20.21
N VAL A 244 4.77 2.49 -20.84
CA VAL A 244 3.31 2.53 -20.76
C VAL A 244 2.79 1.19 -21.30
N PRO A 245 2.10 0.36 -20.50
CA PRO A 245 1.52 -0.85 -21.04
C PRO A 245 0.49 -0.49 -22.10
N LYS A 246 0.71 -0.87 -23.36
CA LYS A 246 -0.38 -1.01 -24.33
C LYS A 246 -1.40 -1.94 -23.68
N GLN A 247 -2.62 -1.46 -23.49
CA GLN A 247 -3.68 -2.13 -22.73
C GLN A 247 -3.77 -3.62 -23.07
N VAL A 248 -3.33 -4.49 -22.15
CA VAL A 248 -3.61 -5.92 -22.22
C VAL A 248 -4.99 -6.13 -21.63
N LYS A 249 -5.95 -6.55 -22.47
CA LYS A 249 -7.27 -7.02 -22.03
C LYS A 249 -7.05 -8.28 -21.18
N ILE A 250 -7.32 -8.17 -19.88
CA ILE A 250 -7.22 -9.29 -18.94
C ILE A 250 -8.45 -10.19 -19.14
N GLY A 251 -8.23 -11.35 -19.78
CA GLY A 251 -9.12 -12.52 -19.67
C GLY A 251 -8.94 -13.20 -18.30
N PRO A 252 -9.84 -14.13 -17.92
CA PRO A 252 -9.87 -14.69 -16.57
C PRO A 252 -8.60 -15.50 -16.28
N CYS A 253 -8.16 -15.44 -15.01
CA CYS A 253 -7.04 -16.16 -14.45
C CYS A 253 -6.95 -17.62 -14.95
N ASP A 254 -5.81 -17.99 -15.50
CA ASP A 254 -5.14 -19.25 -15.19
C ASP A 254 -3.63 -19.11 -15.44
N ASP A 255 -2.87 -19.72 -14.53
CA ASP A 255 -1.44 -20.02 -14.54
C ASP A 255 -0.41 -18.89 -14.60
N TYR A 256 0.27 -18.70 -13.46
CA TYR A 256 1.61 -18.11 -13.40
C TYR A 256 2.57 -19.00 -14.20
N ILE A 257 2.82 -18.62 -15.45
CA ILE A 257 3.97 -19.09 -16.22
C ILE A 257 5.05 -18.02 -16.06
N GLU A 258 6.16 -18.37 -15.41
CA GLU A 258 7.38 -17.55 -15.44
C GLU A 258 7.74 -17.28 -16.91
N PRO A 259 7.96 -16.02 -17.32
CA PRO A 259 8.49 -15.77 -18.64
C PRO A 259 9.94 -16.29 -18.66
N GLU A 260 10.14 -17.40 -19.37
CA GLU A 260 11.46 -17.84 -19.82
C GLU A 260 11.97 -16.74 -20.76
N MET A 261 12.76 -15.81 -20.22
CA MET A 261 13.39 -14.75 -21.02
C MET A 261 14.76 -15.22 -21.46
N SER A 262 14.87 -15.36 -22.77
CA SER A 262 16.08 -15.59 -23.56
C SER A 262 17.28 -14.80 -23.05
N GLU A 263 18.44 -15.47 -23.04
CA GLU A 263 19.75 -14.86 -22.85
C GLU A 263 19.83 -13.60 -23.71
N VAL A 264 19.97 -12.44 -23.06
CA VAL A 264 20.30 -11.21 -23.77
C VAL A 264 21.78 -11.31 -24.09
N ASP A 265 22.08 -11.52 -25.37
CA ASP A 265 23.43 -11.62 -25.90
C ASP A 265 24.25 -10.39 -25.52
N GLU A 266 25.46 -10.62 -25.03
CA GLU A 266 26.38 -9.58 -24.53
C GLU A 266 26.77 -8.53 -25.60
N GLU A 267 26.46 -8.78 -26.88
CA GLU A 267 26.73 -7.86 -27.99
C GLU A 267 25.79 -6.65 -28.02
N GLU A 268 24.55 -6.76 -27.54
CA GLU A 268 23.57 -5.66 -27.66
C GLU A 268 23.83 -4.53 -26.64
N VAL A 269 24.50 -4.84 -25.52
CA VAL A 269 24.90 -3.85 -24.51
C VAL A 269 26.12 -3.04 -24.98
N HIS A 270 26.95 -3.60 -25.86
CA HIS A 270 28.16 -2.95 -26.34
C HIS A 270 27.88 -1.83 -27.35
N LEU A 271 26.76 -1.92 -28.09
CA LEU A 271 26.38 -0.93 -29.10
C LEU A 271 25.87 0.40 -28.50
N TYR A 272 25.32 0.37 -27.28
CA TYR A 272 24.85 1.58 -26.60
C TYR A 272 25.95 2.30 -25.78
N LEU A 273 27.11 1.67 -25.60
CA LEU A 273 28.26 2.26 -24.92
C LEU A 273 29.31 2.83 -25.90
N SER A 274 29.31 2.40 -27.18
CA SER A 274 30.21 2.94 -28.20
C SER A 274 29.84 4.35 -28.68
N ASP A 275 28.58 4.76 -28.55
CA ASP A 275 28.11 6.06 -29.06
C ASP A 275 28.37 7.24 -28.09
N SER A 276 29.20 7.04 -27.06
CA SER A 276 29.54 8.09 -26.08
C SER A 276 31.04 8.40 -25.93
N GLU A 277 31.88 7.78 -26.76
CA GLU A 277 33.32 8.10 -26.87
C GLU A 277 33.63 8.52 -28.32
N ASP A 278 33.17 9.70 -28.74
CA ASP A 278 33.72 10.46 -29.87
C ASP A 278 33.14 11.87 -29.84
N ASN A 279 33.72 12.74 -29.01
CA ASN A 279 33.74 14.21 -29.17
C ASN A 279 34.71 14.82 -28.13
N GLU A 280 35.98 14.48 -28.23
CA GLU A 280 37.07 15.42 -27.95
C GLU A 280 37.80 15.65 -29.28
N GLU A 281 37.63 16.83 -29.89
CA GLU A 281 38.68 17.63 -30.55
C GLU A 281 38.05 18.80 -31.33
N ASN A 282 38.03 19.96 -30.67
CA ASN A 282 38.47 21.26 -31.21
C ASN A 282 38.58 22.29 -30.09
#